data_AF-A0A6D2GG10-F1
#
_entry.id   AF-A0A6D2GG10-F1
#
_cell.length_a   1.000
_cell.length_b   1.000
_cell.length_c   1.000
_cell.angle_alpha   90.00
_cell.angle_beta   90.00
_cell.angle_gamma   90.00
#
_symmetry.space_group_name_H-M   'P 1'
#
loop_
_entity.id
_entity.type
_entity.pdbx_description
1 polymer ?
#
loop_
_entity_poly.entity_id
_entity_poly.type
_entity_poly.pdbx_seq_one_letter_code
_entity_poly.pdbx_strand_id
1 'polypeptide(L)'
;MNVTPSAVSKSLAKLRAWFDDPLFVNTPLGLAPTPLMVSMEQSLADWMQMGNQLLDKPHHQTPRGLKFELAAESPLMMIMFNSLVAADLSALSAGYH
;
A
#
# COMPACT_ATOMS: atom_id res chain seq x y z
N MET A 1 9.95 2.37 -15.78
CA MET A 1 9.37 1.00 -15.66
C MET A 1 10.32 0.03 -16.34
N ASN A 2 10.90 -0.92 -15.60
CA ASN A 2 11.97 -1.82 -16.09
C ASN A 2 11.43 -3.25 -16.27
N VAL A 3 10.36 -3.40 -17.06
CA VAL A 3 9.81 -4.72 -17.41
C VAL A 3 10.35 -5.13 -18.78
N THR A 4 10.92 -6.33 -18.87
CA THR A 4 11.35 -6.87 -20.17
C THR A 4 10.10 -7.21 -21.00
N PRO A 5 10.13 -7.02 -22.34
CA PRO A 5 8.99 -7.35 -23.21
C PRO A 5 8.48 -8.80 -23.06
N SER A 6 9.37 -9.72 -22.71
CA SER A 6 9.08 -11.12 -22.43
C SER A 6 8.31 -11.34 -21.11
N ALA A 7 8.58 -10.55 -20.06
CA ALA A 7 7.82 -10.62 -18.82
C ALA A 7 6.37 -10.14 -19.00
N VAL A 8 6.18 -9.06 -19.75
CA VAL A 8 4.86 -8.53 -20.11
C VAL A 8 4.08 -9.57 -20.92
N SER A 9 4.72 -10.19 -21.91
CA SER A 9 4.09 -11.23 -22.74
C SER A 9 3.64 -12.44 -21.93
N LYS A 10 4.44 -12.88 -20.94
CA LYS A 10 4.11 -14.02 -20.07
C LYS A 10 2.93 -13.72 -19.15
N SER A 11 2.87 -12.51 -18.58
CA SER A 11 1.73 -12.09 -17.76
C SER A 11 0.46 -11.99 -18.59
N LEU A 12 0.54 -11.40 -19.80
CA LEU A 12 -0.61 -11.30 -20.71
C LEU A 12 -1.12 -12.68 -21.13
N ALA A 13 -0.23 -13.66 -21.38
CA ALA A 13 -0.61 -15.03 -21.70
C ALA A 13 -1.42 -15.71 -20.58
N LYS A 14 -1.08 -15.45 -19.30
CA LYS A 14 -1.85 -15.96 -18.16
C LYS A 14 -3.23 -15.32 -18.08
N LEU A 15 -3.30 -13.99 -18.25
CA LEU A 15 -4.58 -13.27 -18.22
C LEU A 15 -5.52 -13.79 -19.31
N ARG A 16 -5.01 -14.05 -20.52
CA ARG A 16 -5.80 -14.66 -21.59
C ARG A 16 -6.43 -15.99 -21.20
N ALA A 17 -5.66 -16.85 -20.54
CA ALA A 17 -6.15 -18.15 -20.08
C ALA A 17 -7.18 -18.02 -18.93
N TRP A 18 -7.07 -17.00 -18.07
CA TRP A 18 -8.00 -16.78 -16.97
C TRP A 18 -9.34 -16.22 -17.43
N PHE A 19 -9.32 -15.31 -18.40
CA PHE A 19 -10.52 -14.70 -18.96
C PHE A 19 -11.14 -15.49 -20.10
N ASP A 20 -10.46 -16.54 -20.57
CA ASP A 20 -10.81 -17.29 -21.78
C ASP A 20 -11.06 -16.36 -22.99
N ASP A 21 -10.27 -15.28 -23.07
CA ASP A 21 -10.39 -14.23 -24.08
C ASP A 21 -8.98 -13.77 -24.50
N PRO A 22 -8.71 -13.51 -25.79
CA PRO A 22 -7.37 -13.13 -26.23
C PRO A 22 -6.93 -11.74 -25.76
N LEU A 23 -7.84 -10.94 -25.20
CA LEU A 23 -7.72 -9.56 -24.71
C LEU A 23 -7.36 -8.55 -25.81
N PHE A 24 -6.40 -8.90 -26.67
CA PHE A 24 -5.98 -8.14 -27.83
C PHE A 24 -5.83 -9.05 -29.04
N VAL A 25 -6.33 -8.58 -30.18
CA VAL A 25 -6.24 -9.27 -31.48
C VAL A 25 -5.37 -8.47 -32.43
N ASN A 26 -4.64 -9.18 -33.31
CA ASN A 26 -3.89 -8.55 -34.38
C ASN A 26 -4.85 -8.08 -35.47
N THR A 27 -4.73 -6.82 -35.84
CA THR A 27 -5.44 -6.17 -36.94
C THR A 27 -4.43 -5.61 -37.93
N PRO A 28 -4.82 -5.31 -39.18
CA PRO A 28 -3.93 -4.67 -40.15
C PRO A 28 -3.33 -3.33 -39.69
N LEU A 29 -3.95 -2.67 -38.71
CA LEU A 29 -3.51 -1.40 -38.14
C LEU A 29 -2.70 -1.55 -36.83
N GLY A 30 -2.49 -2.79 -36.36
CA GLY A 30 -1.81 -3.08 -35.09
C GLY A 30 -2.66 -3.93 -34.15
N LEU A 31 -2.49 -3.76 -32.84
CA LEU A 31 -3.28 -4.49 -31.84
C LEU A 31 -4.58 -3.74 -31.52
N ALA A 32 -5.70 -4.46 -31.50
CA ALA A 32 -6.98 -3.93 -31.06
C ALA A 32 -7.50 -4.71 -29.84
N PRO A 33 -8.12 -4.04 -28.85
CA PRO A 33 -8.73 -4.71 -27.71
C PRO A 33 -9.97 -5.50 -28.14
N THR A 34 -10.27 -6.59 -27.43
CA THR A 34 -11.55 -7.29 -27.54
C THR A 34 -12.67 -6.50 -26.85
N PRO A 35 -13.96 -6.78 -27.14
CA PRO A 35 -15.07 -6.17 -26.43
C PRO A 35 -14.98 -6.34 -24.90
N LEU A 36 -14.47 -7.48 -24.42
CA LEU A 36 -14.22 -7.71 -23.00
C LEU A 36 -13.23 -6.68 -22.44
N MET A 37 -12.08 -6.50 -23.08
CA MET A 37 -11.09 -5.50 -22.66
C MET A 37 -11.64 -4.09 -22.67
N VAL A 38 -12.41 -3.71 -23.69
CA VAL A 38 -13.07 -2.39 -23.75
C VAL A 38 -14.04 -2.21 -22.57
N SER A 39 -14.83 -3.24 -22.24
CA SER A 39 -15.75 -3.17 -21.10
C SER A 39 -15.05 -3.02 -19.74
N MET A 40 -13.82 -3.50 -19.62
CA MET A 40 -13.05 -3.49 -18.38
C MET A 40 -12.14 -2.26 -18.24
N GLU A 41 -11.95 -1.49 -19.30
CA GLU A 41 -11.00 -0.37 -19.35
C GLU A 41 -11.18 0.62 -18.21
N GLN A 42 -12.42 1.10 -18.00
CA GLN A 42 -12.71 2.07 -16.94
C GLN A 42 -12.49 1.47 -15.55
N SER A 43 -12.98 0.25 -15.31
CA SER A 43 -12.83 -0.43 -14.02
C SER A 43 -11.36 -0.67 -13.66
N LEU A 44 -10.54 -1.01 -14.66
CA LEU A 44 -9.09 -1.19 -14.48
C LEU A 44 -8.41 0.16 -14.18
N ALA A 45 -8.79 1.24 -14.87
CA ALA A 45 -8.25 2.56 -14.63
C ALA A 45 -8.54 3.04 -13.20
N ASP A 46 -9.79 2.88 -12.74
CA ASP A 46 -10.21 3.25 -11.39
C ASP A 46 -9.44 2.44 -10.34
N TRP A 47 -9.30 1.13 -10.56
CA TRP A 47 -8.58 0.24 -9.63
C TRP A 47 -7.09 0.58 -9.55
N MET A 48 -6.45 0.87 -10.69
CA MET A 48 -5.04 1.30 -10.73
C MET A 48 -4.84 2.62 -10.00
N GLN A 49 -5.78 3.57 -10.14
CA GLN A 49 -5.75 4.83 -9.41
C GLN A 49 -5.84 4.59 -7.89
N MET A 50 -6.78 3.76 -7.44
CA MET A 50 -6.91 3.41 -6.01
C MET A 50 -5.65 2.70 -5.48
N GLY A 51 -5.10 1.76 -6.25
CA GLY A 51 -3.86 1.06 -5.91
C GLY A 51 -2.68 2.02 -5.73
N ASN A 52 -2.51 2.97 -6.67
CA ASN A 52 -1.46 3.98 -6.57
C ASN A 52 -1.65 4.88 -5.34
N GLN A 53 -2.88 5.28 -5.01
CA GLN A 53 -3.14 6.04 -3.78
C GLN A 53 -2.78 5.28 -2.51
N LEU A 54 -2.94 3.95 -2.50
CA LEU A 54 -2.53 3.11 -1.36
C LEU A 54 -1.00 2.98 -1.26
N LEU A 55 -0.32 2.86 -2.40
CA LEU A 55 1.15 2.77 -2.47
C LEU A 55 1.83 4.11 -2.16
N ASP A 56 1.20 5.23 -2.55
CA ASP A 56 1.69 6.59 -2.29
C ASP A 56 1.46 7.04 -0.85
N LYS A 57 0.66 6.31 -0.05
CA LYS A 57 0.58 6.57 1.39
C LYS A 57 1.95 6.25 2.00
N PRO A 58 2.62 7.21 2.65
CA PRO A 58 3.92 6.96 3.24
C PRO A 58 3.82 5.84 4.29
N HIS A 59 4.31 4.66 3.95
CA HIS A 59 4.41 3.49 4.82
C HIS A 59 5.29 3.71 6.08
N HIS A 60 5.93 4.87 6.21
CA HIS A 60 6.95 5.17 7.23
C HIS A 60 6.70 6.47 8.00
N GLN A 61 5.47 7.00 8.04
CA GLN A 61 5.17 7.96 9.09
C GLN A 61 4.97 7.20 10.40
N THR A 62 6.05 6.99 11.14
CA THR A 62 5.97 6.78 12.58
C THR A 62 5.14 7.94 13.13
N PRO A 63 3.97 7.71 13.73
CA PRO A 63 3.13 8.81 14.16
C PRO A 63 3.92 9.58 15.24
N ARG A 64 4.40 10.78 14.91
CA ARG A 64 5.09 11.66 15.87
C ARG A 64 4.03 12.51 16.56
N GLY A 65 4.09 12.57 17.89
CA GLY A 65 3.14 13.34 18.68
C GLY A 65 1.82 12.60 18.98
N LEU A 66 1.84 11.26 19.06
CA LEU A 66 0.70 10.50 19.58
C LEU A 66 0.39 10.98 21.00
N LYS A 67 -0.77 11.61 21.16
CA LYS A 67 -1.32 11.95 22.48
C LYS A 67 -2.11 10.76 22.98
N PHE A 68 -1.59 10.07 24.00
CA PHE A 68 -2.31 9.03 24.70
C PHE A 68 -3.07 9.66 25.86
N GLU A 69 -4.39 9.59 25.84
CA GLU A 69 -5.23 9.97 26.98
C GLU A 69 -5.43 8.73 27.84
N LEU A 70 -4.71 8.68 28.98
CA LEU A 70 -4.81 7.60 29.95
C LEU A 70 -5.78 8.03 31.05
N ALA A 71 -6.85 7.26 31.25
CA ALA A 71 -7.76 7.41 32.37
C ALA A 71 -7.50 6.30 33.39
N ALA A 72 -7.29 6.67 34.66
CA ALA A 72 -7.15 5.72 35.76
C ALA A 72 -7.63 6.34 37.07
N GLU A 73 -7.95 5.49 38.04
CA GLU A 73 -8.31 5.86 39.42
C GLU A 73 -7.13 6.61 40.09
N SER A 74 -7.40 7.64 40.90
CA SER A 74 -6.37 8.54 41.46
C SER A 74 -5.17 7.83 42.13
N PRO A 75 -5.36 6.76 42.93
CA PRO A 75 -4.23 6.05 43.54
C PRO A 75 -3.33 5.35 42.51
N LEU A 76 -3.92 4.82 41.43
CA LEU A 76 -3.19 4.17 40.35
C LEU A 76 -2.42 5.20 39.51
N MET A 77 -3.00 6.38 39.27
CA MET A 77 -2.28 7.47 38.59
C MET A 77 -1.04 7.91 39.36
N MET A 78 -1.11 8.05 40.68
CA MET A 78 0.06 8.45 41.49
C MET A 78 1.22 7.46 41.40
N ILE A 79 0.92 6.15 41.38
CA ILE A 79 1.94 5.09 41.31
C ILE A 79 2.50 4.97 39.89
N MET A 80 1.64 4.94 38.87
CA MET A 80 2.08 4.80 37.48
C MET A 80 2.80 6.02 36.94
N PHE A 81 2.43 7.23 37.37
CA PHE A 81 3.03 8.47 36.87
C PHE A 81 4.54 8.51 37.10
N ASN A 82 5.02 8.07 38.27
CA ASN A 82 6.45 8.01 38.56
C ASN A 82 7.20 7.04 37.63
N SER A 83 6.59 5.90 37.31
CA SER A 83 7.18 4.91 36.40
C SER A 83 7.22 5.39 34.95
N LEU A 84 6.23 6.19 34.51
CA LEU A 84 6.17 6.74 33.16
C LEU A 84 7.21 7.85 32.95
N VAL A 85 7.43 8.73 33.93
CA VAL A 85 8.46 9.79 33.87
C VAL A 85 9.88 9.21 33.89
N ALA A 86 10.10 8.15 34.68
CA ALA A 86 11.41 7.49 34.74
C ALA A 86 11.80 6.79 33.42
N ALA A 87 10.82 6.26 32.68
CA ALA A 87 11.06 5.60 31.40
C ALA A 87 11.60 6.55 30.32
N ASP A 88 11.12 7.80 30.29
CA ASP A 88 11.58 8.83 29.33
C ASP A 88 13.05 9.23 29.56
N LEU A 89 13.46 9.38 30.82
CA LEU A 89 14.85 9.70 31.19
C LEU A 89 15.84 8.58 30.85
N SER A 90 15.41 7.32 30.95
CA SER A 90 16.25 6.17 30.57
C SER A 90 16.47 6.08 29.06
N ALA A 91 15.47 6.43 28.25
CA ALA A 91 15.56 6.48 26.79
C ALA A 91 16.49 7.61 26.30
N LEU A 92 16.51 8.75 26.99
CA LEU A 92 17.45 9.85 26.72
C LEU A 92 18.91 9.50 27.06
N SER A 93 19.16 8.66 28.08
CA SER A 93 20.52 8.21 28.41
C SER A 93 21.10 7.17 27.45
N ALA A 94 20.25 6.44 26.72
CA ALA A 94 20.67 5.39 25.79
C ALA A 94 20.97 5.90 24.36
N GLY A 95 20.73 7.18 24.08
CA GLY A 95 20.92 7.81 22.76
C GLY A 95 22.26 8.54 22.54
N TYR A 96 23.21 8.42 23.46
CA TYR A 96 24.57 8.97 23.31
C TYR A 96 25.59 7.83 23.32
N HIS A 97 25.77 7.18 22.17
CA HIS A 97 27.01 6.55 21.70
C HIS A 97 26.92 6.23 20.21
#